data_AF-A0A2A4X8Y7-F1
#
_entry.id   AF-A0A2A4X8Y7-F1
#
_cell.length_a   1.000
_cell.length_b   1.000
_cell.length_c   1.000
_cell.angle_alpha   90.00
_cell.angle_beta   90.00
_cell.angle_gamma   90.00
#
_symmetry.space_group_name_H-M   'P 1'
#
loop_
_entity.id
_entity.type
_entity.pdbx_description
1 polymer ?
#
loop_
_entity_poly.entity_id
_entity_poly.type
_entity_poly.pdbx_seq_one_letter_code
_entity_poly.pdbx_strand_id
1 'polypeptide(L)'
;MHGSCIGLLGPNGAGKTTLLNTLLGFNRKTTGRASILGHDLTSDNHFVRGLVGYMPERDSFIAGMSGVRFVRLMAELSGLSSKVALERAHEVFFYVGLGEARYRNIESFSLGMKQLVKLAQAIVHGPKILFLDEPTNGLDPPARARMLQLIREIRDSGDTKIIIASHLLQDIESCCDEVLVLKDGKVAKYCNLEEERRSNKHFLLIQIRGDEEGFVEGLRKLGCEVALPNRRRIKAIIPEGVEIQHLYALAESLSVQIRNLDYKRDSLEDIFLRAMEED
;
A
#
# COMPACT_ATOMS: atom_id res chain seq x y z
N MET A 1 1.58 11.67 10.57
CA MET A 1 0.80 10.66 9.83
C MET A 1 -0.62 10.75 10.29
N HIS A 2 -1.50 11.22 9.43
CA HIS A 2 -2.91 11.48 9.74
C HIS A 2 -3.86 10.68 8.84
N GLY A 3 -3.33 10.10 7.76
CA GLY A 3 -4.03 9.21 6.84
C GLY A 3 -4.81 8.09 7.56
N SER A 4 -5.89 7.67 6.93
CA SER A 4 -6.69 6.53 7.40
C SER A 4 -6.08 5.21 6.94
N CYS A 5 -5.32 5.21 5.84
CA CYS A 5 -4.53 4.08 5.39
C CYS A 5 -3.10 4.49 5.03
N ILE A 6 -2.12 3.83 5.65
CA ILE A 6 -0.69 4.08 5.45
C ILE A 6 -0.05 2.85 4.80
N GLY A 7 0.62 3.05 3.67
CA GLY A 7 1.40 2.02 3.00
C GLY A 7 2.81 1.95 3.54
N LEU A 8 3.24 0.77 3.97
CA LEU A 8 4.61 0.45 4.32
C LEU A 8 5.24 -0.27 3.11
N LEU A 9 5.92 0.49 2.27
CA LEU A 9 6.46 0.05 0.99
C LEU A 9 7.96 -0.26 1.11
N GLY A 10 8.43 -1.34 0.49
CA GLY A 10 9.85 -1.68 0.50
C GLY A 10 10.10 -3.02 -0.18
N PRO A 11 11.33 -3.31 -0.63
CA PRO A 11 11.67 -4.64 -1.13
C PRO A 11 11.57 -5.71 -0.03
N ASN A 12 11.66 -6.97 -0.44
CA ASN A 12 11.77 -8.08 0.51
C ASN A 12 13.04 -7.92 1.35
N GLY A 13 12.93 -8.11 2.66
CA GLY A 13 14.04 -7.89 3.59
C GLY A 13 14.21 -6.46 4.10
N ALA A 14 13.42 -5.48 3.63
CA ALA A 14 13.51 -4.08 4.10
C ALA A 14 13.13 -3.86 5.58
N GLY A 15 12.57 -4.88 6.24
CA GLY A 15 12.16 -4.81 7.65
C GLY A 15 10.67 -4.57 7.90
N LYS A 16 9.82 -4.64 6.86
CA LYS A 16 8.35 -4.44 6.96
C LYS A 16 7.70 -5.33 8.02
N THR A 17 7.77 -6.64 7.85
CA THR A 17 7.24 -7.65 8.79
C THR A 17 7.90 -7.55 10.16
N THR A 18 9.21 -7.26 10.22
CA THR A 18 9.93 -7.06 11.49
C THR A 18 9.39 -5.86 12.27
N LEU A 19 9.09 -4.75 11.59
CA LEU A 19 8.47 -3.57 12.18
C LEU A 19 7.07 -3.90 12.71
N LEU A 20 6.21 -4.50 11.89
CA LEU A 20 4.87 -4.90 12.32
C LEU A 20 4.91 -5.85 13.52
N ASN A 21 5.76 -6.88 13.50
CA ASN A 21 5.94 -7.82 14.61
C ASN A 21 6.48 -7.14 15.87
N THR A 22 7.31 -6.10 15.74
CA THR A 22 7.77 -5.30 16.89
C THR A 22 6.63 -4.47 17.47
N LEU A 23 5.79 -3.88 16.62
CA LEU A 23 4.61 -3.11 17.02
C LEU A 23 3.53 -3.99 17.66
N LEU A 24 3.42 -5.26 17.26
CA LEU A 24 2.55 -6.27 17.88
C LEU A 24 3.16 -6.87 19.17
N GLY A 25 4.42 -6.56 19.47
CA GLY A 25 5.14 -7.11 20.60
C GLY A 25 5.49 -8.60 20.47
N PHE A 26 5.55 -9.14 19.25
CA PHE A 26 6.12 -10.46 18.97
C PHE A 26 7.65 -10.42 18.99
N ASN A 27 8.24 -9.31 18.54
CA ASN A 27 9.68 -9.06 18.61
C ASN A 27 9.99 -8.01 19.68
N ARG A 28 11.04 -8.26 20.48
CA ARG A 28 11.51 -7.28 21.47
C ARG A 28 12.32 -6.19 20.74
N LYS A 29 11.97 -4.93 20.97
CA LYS A 29 12.76 -3.80 20.48
C LYS A 29 14.19 -3.85 21.08
N THR A 30 15.20 -3.62 20.26
CA THR A 30 16.60 -3.53 20.73
C THR A 30 16.82 -2.23 21.51
N THR A 31 16.32 -1.11 20.98
CA THR A 31 16.39 0.23 21.59
C THR A 31 15.13 1.04 21.24
N GLY A 32 14.98 2.22 21.83
CA GLY A 32 13.90 3.15 21.50
C GLY A 32 12.56 2.91 22.21
N ARG A 33 11.53 3.61 21.77
CA ARG A 33 10.16 3.57 22.32
C ARG A 33 9.18 3.32 21.19
N ALA A 34 8.09 2.63 21.51
CA ALA A 34 7.04 2.32 20.57
C ALA A 34 5.72 2.32 21.34
N SER A 35 4.73 3.00 20.78
CA SER A 35 3.41 3.16 21.37
C SER A 35 2.34 3.07 20.28
N ILE A 36 1.20 2.47 20.61
CA ILE A 36 0.03 2.39 19.75
C ILE A 36 -1.12 3.09 20.48
N LEU A 37 -1.78 4.06 19.82
CA LEU A 37 -2.89 4.83 20.40
C LEU A 37 -2.56 5.45 21.77
N GLY A 38 -1.30 5.87 21.97
CA GLY A 38 -0.82 6.45 23.22
C GLY A 38 -0.38 5.43 24.29
N HIS A 39 -0.60 4.13 24.06
CA HIS A 39 -0.21 3.07 24.98
C HIS A 39 1.18 2.53 24.66
N ASP A 40 2.05 2.43 25.66
CA ASP A 40 3.40 1.90 25.49
C ASP A 40 3.38 0.36 25.37
N LEU A 41 4.08 -0.16 24.36
CA LEU A 41 4.04 -1.59 24.03
C LEU A 41 4.74 -2.50 25.05
N THR A 42 5.53 -1.96 25.97
CA THR A 42 6.20 -2.75 27.02
C THR A 42 5.36 -2.91 28.28
N SER A 43 4.50 -1.94 28.59
CA SER A 43 3.64 -1.96 29.79
C SER A 43 2.21 -2.40 29.50
N ASP A 44 1.63 -1.99 28.37
CA ASP A 44 0.19 -2.15 28.06
C ASP A 44 -0.09 -3.22 26.99
N ASN A 45 0.84 -4.15 26.76
CA ASN A 45 0.83 -5.03 25.58
C ASN A 45 -0.48 -5.82 25.39
N HIS A 46 -1.05 -6.37 26.48
CA HIS A 46 -2.32 -7.12 26.40
C HIS A 46 -3.49 -6.23 25.96
N PHE A 47 -3.58 -5.01 26.51
CA PHE A 47 -4.64 -4.06 26.15
C PHE A 47 -4.51 -3.63 24.69
N VAL A 48 -3.29 -3.31 24.25
CA VAL A 48 -3.01 -2.92 22.86
C VAL A 48 -3.40 -4.02 21.88
N ARG A 49 -3.12 -5.30 22.19
CA ARG A 49 -3.50 -6.43 21.32
C ARG A 49 -5.00 -6.52 21.07
N GLY A 50 -5.84 -6.20 22.06
CA GLY A 50 -7.29 -6.14 21.89
C GLY A 50 -7.75 -5.00 20.96
N LEU A 51 -6.92 -3.98 20.75
CA LEU A 51 -7.21 -2.85 19.86
C LEU A 51 -6.65 -3.02 18.45
N VAL A 52 -5.79 -4.02 18.23
CA VAL A 52 -5.09 -4.22 16.96
C VAL A 52 -5.61 -5.47 16.26
N GLY A 53 -5.98 -5.31 15.00
CA GLY A 53 -6.24 -6.40 14.07
C GLY A 53 -4.96 -6.72 13.31
N TYR A 54 -4.65 -8.01 13.12
CA TYR A 54 -3.47 -8.41 12.37
C TYR A 54 -3.77 -9.52 11.35
N MET A 55 -3.44 -9.26 10.10
CA MET A 55 -3.40 -10.22 9.02
C MET A 55 -1.94 -10.55 8.71
N PRO A 56 -1.44 -11.75 9.10
CA PRO A 56 -0.04 -12.13 8.88
C PRO A 56 0.25 -12.42 7.41
N GLU A 57 1.52 -12.37 6.97
CA GLU A 57 1.91 -12.82 5.63
C GLU A 57 1.65 -14.34 5.47
N ARG A 58 2.14 -15.14 6.42
CA ARG A 58 2.05 -16.60 6.37
C ARG A 58 0.79 -17.13 7.04
N ASP A 59 0.30 -18.26 6.54
CA ASP A 59 -0.83 -18.97 7.13
C ASP A 59 -0.50 -19.44 8.55
N SER A 60 -1.45 -19.30 9.45
CA SER A 60 -1.35 -19.76 10.85
C SER A 60 -2.67 -20.40 11.31
N PHE A 61 -3.30 -21.16 10.41
CA PHE A 61 -4.58 -21.80 10.67
C PHE A 61 -4.43 -23.06 11.54
N ILE A 62 -5.49 -23.37 12.28
CA ILE A 62 -5.57 -24.59 13.10
C ILE A 62 -6.15 -25.72 12.26
N ALA A 63 -5.41 -26.82 12.17
CA ALA A 63 -5.79 -28.00 11.40
C ALA A 63 -7.17 -28.55 11.81
N GLY A 64 -7.96 -28.99 10.83
CA GLY A 64 -9.31 -29.53 11.05
C GLY A 64 -10.37 -28.53 11.55
N MET A 65 -10.07 -27.22 11.60
CA MET A 65 -11.02 -26.21 12.03
C MET A 65 -11.80 -25.62 10.85
N SER A 66 -13.11 -25.41 11.05
CA SER A 66 -13.93 -24.67 10.09
C SER A 66 -13.67 -23.17 10.17
N GLY A 67 -13.92 -22.47 9.06
CA GLY A 67 -13.71 -21.02 8.96
C GLY A 67 -14.33 -20.23 10.12
N VAL A 68 -15.62 -20.44 10.38
CA VAL A 68 -16.36 -19.72 11.42
C VAL A 68 -15.85 -20.04 12.82
N ARG A 69 -15.43 -21.29 13.08
CA ARG A 69 -14.88 -21.69 14.38
C ARG A 69 -13.54 -21.02 14.64
N PHE A 70 -12.69 -20.93 13.62
CA PHE A 70 -11.40 -20.26 13.70
C PHE A 70 -11.56 -18.77 13.97
N VAL A 71 -12.41 -18.09 13.19
CA VAL A 71 -12.61 -16.64 13.37
C VAL A 71 -13.31 -16.32 14.69
N ARG A 72 -14.25 -17.15 15.16
CA ARG A 72 -14.79 -17.06 16.52
C ARG A 72 -13.69 -17.19 17.57
N LEU A 73 -12.79 -18.16 17.45
CA LEU A 73 -11.69 -18.32 18.40
C LEU A 73 -10.80 -17.08 18.43
N MET A 74 -10.47 -16.49 17.28
CA MET A 74 -9.69 -15.26 17.22
C MET A 74 -10.43 -14.09 17.89
N ALA A 75 -11.74 -13.98 17.70
CA ALA A 75 -12.57 -12.98 18.38
C ALA A 75 -12.57 -13.15 19.92
N GLU A 76 -12.67 -14.39 20.42
CA GLU A 76 -12.60 -14.70 21.85
C GLU A 76 -11.23 -14.36 22.44
N LEU A 77 -10.15 -14.69 21.73
CA LEU A 77 -8.77 -14.35 22.12
C LEU A 77 -8.53 -12.83 22.14
N SER A 78 -9.25 -12.07 21.31
CA SER A 78 -9.25 -10.60 21.32
C SER A 78 -10.14 -10.00 22.41
N GLY A 79 -10.79 -10.82 23.26
CA GLY A 79 -11.53 -10.38 24.44
C GLY A 79 -13.06 -10.34 24.28
N LEU A 80 -13.62 -10.81 23.16
CA LEU A 80 -15.06 -10.91 23.00
C LEU A 80 -15.65 -12.09 23.76
N SER A 81 -16.84 -11.91 24.34
CA SER A 81 -17.59 -13.04 24.92
C SER A 81 -17.97 -14.04 23.84
N SER A 82 -18.07 -15.33 24.20
CA SER A 82 -18.32 -16.40 23.23
C SER A 82 -19.57 -16.21 22.37
N LYS A 83 -20.64 -15.62 22.95
CA LYS A 83 -21.87 -15.29 22.22
C LYS A 83 -21.62 -14.22 21.15
N VAL A 84 -21.02 -13.10 21.54
CA VAL A 84 -20.71 -11.99 20.64
C VAL A 84 -19.69 -12.42 19.58
N ALA A 85 -18.69 -13.21 19.96
CA ALA A 85 -17.67 -13.74 19.06
C ALA A 85 -18.27 -14.62 17.96
N LEU A 86 -19.25 -15.46 18.28
CA LEU A 86 -19.95 -16.28 17.28
C LEU A 86 -20.78 -15.43 16.32
N GLU A 87 -21.54 -14.47 16.84
CA GLU A 87 -22.34 -13.53 16.04
C GLU A 87 -21.44 -12.74 15.07
N ARG A 88 -20.36 -12.13 15.58
CA ARG A 88 -19.36 -11.42 14.78
C ARG A 88 -18.67 -12.30 13.75
N ALA A 89 -18.35 -13.55 14.10
CA ALA A 89 -17.75 -14.49 13.16
C ALA A 89 -18.69 -14.80 11.99
N HIS A 90 -20.00 -14.90 12.22
CA HIS A 90 -20.96 -15.03 11.13
C HIS A 90 -21.01 -13.77 10.26
N GLU A 91 -21.19 -12.60 10.87
CA GLU A 91 -21.25 -11.30 10.17
C GLU A 91 -20.03 -11.07 9.28
N VAL A 92 -18.82 -11.26 9.83
CA VAL A 92 -17.58 -11.01 9.09
C VAL A 92 -17.38 -12.00 7.94
N PHE A 93 -17.84 -13.25 8.08
CA PHE A 93 -17.82 -14.21 6.97
C PHE A 93 -18.72 -13.80 5.82
N PHE A 94 -19.91 -13.23 6.10
CA PHE A 94 -20.75 -12.64 5.07
C PHE A 94 -20.09 -11.41 4.44
N TYR A 95 -19.52 -10.53 5.28
CA TYR A 95 -18.83 -9.32 4.83
C TYR A 95 -17.68 -9.63 3.84
N VAL A 96 -16.80 -10.57 4.16
CA VAL A 96 -15.69 -10.96 3.26
C VAL A 96 -16.12 -11.84 2.07
N GLY A 97 -17.42 -12.14 1.94
CA GLY A 97 -17.97 -12.93 0.83
C GLY A 97 -17.78 -14.44 0.96
N LEU A 98 -17.57 -14.95 2.18
CA LEU A 98 -17.38 -16.38 2.48
C LEU A 98 -18.56 -17.03 3.22
N GLY A 99 -19.71 -16.35 3.29
CA GLY A 99 -20.90 -16.80 4.04
C GLY A 99 -21.24 -18.28 3.80
N GLU A 100 -21.36 -18.71 2.54
CA GLU A 100 -21.71 -20.10 2.18
C GLU A 100 -20.62 -21.13 2.55
N ALA A 101 -19.37 -20.71 2.64
CA ALA A 101 -18.24 -21.59 2.97
C ALA A 101 -17.91 -21.63 4.47
N ARG A 102 -18.60 -20.87 5.32
CA ARG A 102 -18.23 -20.64 6.73
C ARG A 102 -18.05 -21.92 7.58
N TYR A 103 -18.77 -22.99 7.27
CA TYR A 103 -18.70 -24.27 8.00
C TYR A 103 -17.73 -25.29 7.40
N ARG A 104 -17.15 -25.02 6.22
CA ARG A 104 -16.13 -25.88 5.62
C ARG A 104 -14.80 -25.73 6.37
N ASN A 105 -14.00 -26.79 6.34
CA ASN A 105 -12.63 -26.77 6.85
C ASN A 105 -11.75 -25.82 6.02
N ILE A 106 -10.95 -25.00 6.72
CA ILE A 106 -10.07 -23.99 6.08
C ILE A 106 -9.03 -24.65 5.17
N GLU A 107 -8.63 -25.88 5.46
CA GLU A 107 -7.71 -26.65 4.60
C GLU A 107 -8.25 -26.85 3.18
N SER A 108 -9.58 -26.91 3.02
CA SER A 108 -10.24 -27.03 1.71
C SER A 108 -10.37 -25.72 0.94
N PHE A 109 -9.91 -24.60 1.50
CA PHE A 109 -10.04 -23.28 0.89
C PHE A 109 -8.95 -23.05 -0.15
N SER A 110 -9.31 -22.35 -1.23
CA SER A 110 -8.33 -21.80 -2.16
C SER A 110 -7.46 -20.76 -1.46
N LEU A 111 -6.33 -20.40 -2.07
CA LEU A 111 -5.46 -19.35 -1.55
C LEU A 111 -6.21 -18.02 -1.33
N GLY A 112 -7.06 -17.62 -2.28
CA GLY A 112 -7.90 -16.42 -2.15
C GLY A 112 -8.88 -16.50 -0.98
N MET A 113 -9.53 -17.64 -0.79
CA MET A 113 -10.42 -17.85 0.36
C MET A 113 -9.65 -17.82 1.68
N LYS A 114 -8.43 -18.38 1.74
CA LYS A 114 -7.57 -18.32 2.93
C LYS A 114 -7.16 -16.88 3.27
N GLN A 115 -6.80 -16.07 2.27
CA GLN A 115 -6.51 -14.65 2.50
C GLN A 115 -7.74 -13.88 3.03
N LEU A 116 -8.95 -14.17 2.53
CA LEU A 116 -10.18 -13.59 3.05
C LEU A 116 -10.48 -14.03 4.49
N VAL A 117 -10.18 -15.29 4.87
CA VAL A 117 -10.25 -15.72 6.28
C VAL A 117 -9.23 -14.98 7.13
N LYS A 118 -8.03 -14.71 6.61
CA LYS A 118 -7.00 -13.95 7.32
C LYS A 118 -7.40 -12.49 7.54
N LEU A 119 -8.10 -11.88 6.60
CA LEU A 119 -8.70 -10.56 6.81
C LEU A 119 -9.84 -10.66 7.84
N ALA A 120 -10.71 -11.66 7.73
CA ALA A 120 -11.84 -11.86 8.65
C ALA A 120 -11.39 -12.00 10.12
N GLN A 121 -10.35 -12.79 10.40
CA GLN A 121 -9.80 -12.87 11.77
C GLN A 121 -9.24 -11.54 12.27
N ALA A 122 -8.72 -10.70 11.39
CA ALA A 122 -8.09 -9.45 11.78
C ALA A 122 -9.12 -8.40 12.18
N ILE A 123 -10.32 -8.46 11.59
CA ILE A 123 -11.37 -7.43 11.78
C ILE A 123 -12.52 -7.87 12.70
N VAL A 124 -12.64 -9.16 13.02
CA VAL A 124 -13.82 -9.72 13.73
C VAL A 124 -14.11 -9.04 15.08
N HIS A 125 -13.09 -8.60 15.82
CA HIS A 125 -13.24 -7.95 17.12
C HIS A 125 -13.42 -6.43 17.05
N GLY A 126 -13.47 -5.85 15.86
CA GLY A 126 -13.62 -4.40 15.65
C GLY A 126 -12.39 -3.61 16.12
N PRO A 127 -11.21 -3.87 15.55
CA PRO A 127 -9.98 -3.20 15.96
C PRO A 127 -10.00 -1.69 15.66
N LYS A 128 -9.19 -0.93 16.38
CA LYS A 128 -8.94 0.50 16.09
C LYS A 128 -7.81 0.70 15.09
N ILE A 129 -6.87 -0.25 15.04
CA ILE A 129 -5.80 -0.28 14.04
C ILE A 129 -5.73 -1.66 13.41
N LEU A 130 -5.60 -1.72 12.08
CA LEU A 130 -5.47 -2.94 11.30
C LEU A 130 -4.10 -2.99 10.62
N PHE A 131 -3.32 -4.02 10.92
CA PHE A 131 -2.06 -4.31 10.26
C PHE A 131 -2.26 -5.43 9.23
N LEU A 132 -1.96 -5.14 7.97
CA LEU A 132 -2.07 -6.07 6.85
C LEU A 132 -0.68 -6.34 6.29
N ASP A 133 -0.16 -7.55 6.50
CA ASP A 133 1.15 -7.95 5.97
C ASP A 133 0.98 -8.76 4.69
N GLU A 134 1.32 -8.14 3.56
CA GLU A 134 1.24 -8.69 2.20
C GLU A 134 -0.16 -9.27 1.86
N PRO A 135 -1.25 -8.49 2.01
CA PRO A 135 -2.63 -9.01 1.95
C PRO A 135 -3.04 -9.58 0.60
N THR A 136 -2.37 -9.15 -0.47
CA THR A 136 -2.65 -9.52 -1.86
C THR A 136 -1.67 -10.53 -2.43
N ASN A 137 -0.70 -10.98 -1.63
CA ASN A 137 0.37 -11.87 -2.11
C ASN A 137 -0.18 -13.22 -2.57
N GLY A 138 0.24 -13.63 -3.77
CA GLY A 138 -0.17 -14.87 -4.44
C GLY A 138 -1.62 -14.89 -4.95
N LEU A 139 -2.37 -13.78 -4.85
CA LEU A 139 -3.75 -13.71 -5.35
C LEU A 139 -3.77 -13.54 -6.87
N ASP A 140 -4.76 -14.19 -7.50
CA ASP A 140 -5.11 -13.91 -8.89
C ASP A 140 -5.75 -12.51 -9.03
N PRO A 141 -5.85 -11.94 -10.25
CA PRO A 141 -6.37 -10.58 -10.42
C PRO A 141 -7.77 -10.36 -9.83
N PRO A 142 -8.76 -11.27 -9.97
CA PRO A 142 -10.08 -11.10 -9.34
C PRO A 142 -10.03 -11.11 -7.80
N ALA A 143 -9.28 -12.04 -7.18
CA ALA A 143 -9.18 -12.09 -5.72
C ALA A 143 -8.40 -10.89 -5.17
N ARG A 144 -7.35 -10.44 -5.86
CA ARG A 144 -6.61 -9.21 -5.52
C ARG A 144 -7.52 -7.98 -5.56
N ALA A 145 -8.29 -7.81 -6.64
CA ALA A 145 -9.23 -6.70 -6.75
C ALA A 145 -10.28 -6.69 -5.63
N ARG A 146 -10.81 -7.88 -5.28
CA ARG A 146 -11.74 -8.04 -4.15
C ARG A 146 -11.10 -7.68 -2.81
N MET A 147 -9.88 -8.14 -2.55
CA MET A 147 -9.15 -7.81 -1.31
C MET A 147 -8.95 -6.30 -1.18
N LEU A 148 -8.48 -5.63 -2.24
CA LEU A 148 -8.29 -4.18 -2.26
C LEU A 148 -9.60 -3.41 -2.12
N GLN A 149 -10.71 -3.94 -2.65
CA GLN A 149 -12.04 -3.36 -2.42
C GLN A 149 -12.41 -3.41 -0.94
N LEU A 150 -12.28 -4.58 -0.28
CA LEU A 150 -12.60 -4.72 1.15
C LEU A 150 -11.73 -3.80 2.02
N ILE A 151 -10.44 -3.65 1.69
CA ILE A 151 -9.53 -2.74 2.38
C ILE A 151 -10.00 -1.29 2.26
N ARG A 152 -10.41 -0.86 1.06
CA ARG A 152 -10.95 0.49 0.83
C ARG A 152 -12.26 0.70 1.59
N GLU A 153 -13.15 -0.28 1.60
CA GLU A 153 -14.40 -0.22 2.38
C GLU A 153 -14.13 -0.05 3.88
N ILE A 154 -13.15 -0.79 4.43
CA ILE A 154 -12.73 -0.63 5.84
C ILE A 154 -12.15 0.77 6.08
N ARG A 155 -11.28 1.26 5.20
CA ARG A 155 -10.70 2.61 5.29
C ARG A 155 -11.79 3.68 5.27
N ASP A 156 -12.72 3.58 4.33
CA ASP A 156 -13.75 4.58 4.05
C ASP A 156 -14.83 4.62 5.13
N SER A 157 -14.98 3.56 5.92
CA SER A 157 -15.82 3.57 7.13
C SER A 157 -15.36 4.58 8.19
N GLY A 158 -14.06 4.92 8.22
CA GLY A 158 -13.47 5.85 9.17
C GLY A 158 -13.23 5.31 10.59
N ASP A 159 -13.72 4.10 10.90
CA ASP A 159 -13.66 3.52 12.25
C ASP A 159 -12.29 2.92 12.60
N THR A 160 -11.52 2.53 11.58
CA THR A 160 -10.26 1.77 11.71
C THR A 160 -9.14 2.44 10.94
N LYS A 161 -7.97 2.61 11.57
CA LYS A 161 -6.74 3.02 10.88
C LYS A 161 -6.02 1.80 10.30
N ILE A 162 -5.48 1.88 9.10
CA ILE A 162 -4.87 0.73 8.41
C ILE A 162 -3.38 0.99 8.16
N ILE A 163 -2.54 0.00 8.42
CA ILE A 163 -1.16 -0.07 7.91
C ILE A 163 -1.04 -1.30 7.00
N ILE A 164 -0.64 -1.08 5.75
CA ILE A 164 -0.46 -2.13 4.76
C ILE A 164 1.02 -2.29 4.44
N ALA A 165 1.63 -3.40 4.82
CA ALA A 165 2.94 -3.77 4.33
C ALA A 165 2.80 -4.47 2.98
N SER A 166 3.42 -3.92 1.95
CA SER A 166 3.48 -4.57 0.64
C SER A 166 4.72 -4.16 -0.14
N HIS A 167 5.14 -5.00 -1.08
CA HIS A 167 6.10 -4.66 -2.13
C HIS A 167 5.40 -4.25 -3.44
N LEU A 168 4.06 -4.35 -3.52
CA LEU A 168 3.29 -4.02 -4.71
C LEU A 168 2.84 -2.56 -4.69
N LEU A 169 3.57 -1.73 -5.43
CA LEU A 169 3.31 -0.29 -5.58
C LEU A 169 1.85 0.04 -5.93
N GLN A 170 1.28 -0.67 -6.89
CA GLN A 170 -0.11 -0.44 -7.35
C GLN A 170 -1.15 -0.66 -6.25
N ASP A 171 -0.90 -1.61 -5.33
CA ASP A 171 -1.82 -1.88 -4.23
C ASP A 171 -1.81 -0.75 -3.23
N ILE A 172 -0.60 -0.30 -2.87
CA ILE A 172 -0.38 0.85 -2.00
C ILE A 172 -0.99 2.11 -2.60
N GLU A 173 -0.72 2.41 -3.87
CA GLU A 173 -1.35 3.53 -4.57
C GLU A 173 -2.88 3.42 -4.50
N SER A 174 -3.46 2.25 -4.78
CA SER A 174 -4.92 2.12 -4.83
C SER A 174 -5.64 2.34 -3.48
N CYS A 175 -4.98 2.05 -2.36
CA CYS A 175 -5.61 1.96 -1.04
C CYS A 175 -5.12 3.00 -0.02
N CYS A 176 -3.91 3.54 -0.17
CA CYS A 176 -3.28 4.35 0.87
C CYS A 176 -3.35 5.85 0.59
N ASP A 177 -3.41 6.62 1.68
CA ASP A 177 -3.38 8.08 1.70
C ASP A 177 -1.95 8.59 1.87
N GLU A 178 -1.12 7.80 2.57
CA GLU A 178 0.27 8.09 2.88
C GLU A 178 1.13 6.85 2.64
N VAL A 179 2.42 7.05 2.34
CA VAL A 179 3.38 5.96 2.14
C VAL A 179 4.66 6.23 2.91
N LEU A 180 5.15 5.18 3.55
CA LEU A 180 6.47 5.06 4.12
C LEU A 180 7.29 4.08 3.29
N VAL A 181 8.36 4.57 2.69
CA VAL A 181 9.34 3.72 1.99
C VAL A 181 10.42 3.28 2.96
N LEU A 182 10.57 1.97 3.12
CA LEU A 182 11.58 1.32 3.94
C LEU A 182 12.70 0.74 3.06
N LYS A 183 13.94 0.98 3.49
CA LYS A 183 15.17 0.41 2.91
C LYS A 183 16.11 0.06 4.06
N ASP A 184 16.62 -1.18 4.08
CA ASP A 184 17.60 -1.65 5.08
C ASP A 184 17.24 -1.32 6.55
N GLY A 185 15.96 -1.46 6.91
CA GLY A 185 15.46 -1.22 8.27
C GLY A 185 15.30 0.27 8.64
N LYS A 186 15.47 1.19 7.69
CA LYS A 186 15.28 2.64 7.88
C LYS A 186 14.17 3.18 7.00
N VAL A 187 13.54 4.27 7.45
CA VAL A 187 12.64 5.05 6.60
C VAL A 187 13.50 5.85 5.63
N ALA A 188 13.44 5.47 4.36
CA ALA A 188 14.10 6.19 3.26
C ALA A 188 13.27 7.41 2.84
N LYS A 189 11.93 7.25 2.78
CA LYS A 189 11.04 8.33 2.35
C LYS A 189 9.69 8.25 3.04
N TYR A 190 9.09 9.42 3.26
CA TYR A 190 7.68 9.57 3.58
C TYR A 190 7.01 10.42 2.50
N CYS A 191 5.83 9.99 2.06
CA CYS A 191 5.06 10.64 1.00
C CYS A 191 3.58 10.73 1.40
N ASN A 192 2.99 11.91 1.24
CA ASN A 192 1.55 12.09 1.29
C ASN A 192 0.99 11.89 -0.12
N LEU A 193 0.38 10.73 -0.38
CA LEU A 193 -0.14 10.40 -1.71
C LEU A 193 -1.33 11.29 -2.10
N GLU A 194 -2.13 11.76 -1.15
CA GLU A 194 -3.20 12.70 -1.46
C GLU A 194 -2.65 14.04 -1.95
N GLU A 195 -1.62 14.56 -1.30
CA GLU A 195 -0.96 15.81 -1.72
C GLU A 195 -0.28 15.64 -3.09
N GLU A 196 0.42 14.53 -3.33
CA GLU A 196 1.03 14.23 -4.62
C GLU A 196 -0.03 14.08 -5.73
N ARG A 197 -1.19 13.50 -5.42
CA ARG A 197 -2.34 13.44 -6.34
C ARG A 197 -2.99 14.80 -6.59
N ARG A 198 -2.87 15.76 -5.68
CA ARG A 198 -3.40 17.12 -5.85
C ARG A 198 -2.41 18.02 -6.57
N SER A 199 -1.11 17.83 -6.33
CA SER A 199 -0.03 18.55 -7.00
C SER A 199 0.15 18.07 -8.45
N ASN A 200 -0.14 16.78 -8.73
CA ASN A 200 -0.37 16.11 -10.03
C ASN A 200 0.16 16.86 -11.28
N LYS A 201 1.46 17.20 -11.27
CA LYS A 201 2.13 17.76 -12.42
C LYS A 201 2.16 16.69 -13.51
N HIS A 202 1.28 16.80 -14.50
CA HIS A 202 1.33 15.94 -15.67
C HIS A 202 2.63 16.24 -16.41
N PHE A 203 3.38 15.20 -16.76
CA PHE A 203 4.61 15.37 -17.51
C PHE A 203 4.61 14.51 -18.76
N LEU A 204 5.38 14.97 -19.74
CA LEU A 204 5.64 14.25 -20.97
C LEU A 204 6.99 13.55 -20.87
N LEU A 205 6.99 12.26 -21.21
CA LEU A 205 8.22 11.56 -21.57
C LEU A 205 8.40 11.68 -23.08
N ILE A 206 9.40 12.44 -23.48
CA ILE A 206 9.71 12.72 -24.88
C ILE A 206 10.99 11.98 -25.24
N GLN A 207 10.92 11.17 -26.30
CA GLN A 207 12.11 10.60 -26.94
C GLN A 207 12.33 11.33 -28.26
N ILE A 208 13.55 11.78 -28.49
CA ILE A 208 13.93 12.51 -29.69
C ILE A 208 15.11 11.87 -30.40
N ARG A 209 15.28 12.23 -31.68
CA ARG A 209 16.47 11.97 -32.47
C ARG A 209 16.92 13.29 -33.08
N GLY A 210 18.12 13.74 -32.71
CA GLY A 210 18.67 15.04 -33.11
C GLY A 210 19.44 15.68 -31.96
N ASP A 211 19.52 17.00 -31.97
CA ASP A 211 20.14 17.80 -30.93
C ASP A 211 19.30 17.78 -29.63
N GLU A 212 19.79 17.04 -28.63
CA GLU A 212 19.15 16.90 -27.32
C GLU A 212 19.31 18.15 -26.45
N GLU A 213 20.48 18.78 -26.48
CA GLU A 213 20.76 19.98 -25.68
C GLU A 213 19.93 21.16 -26.18
N GLY A 214 19.89 21.39 -27.50
CA GLY A 214 19.10 22.46 -28.10
C GLY A 214 17.60 22.31 -27.82
N PHE A 215 17.08 21.07 -27.88
CA PHE A 215 15.67 20.80 -27.60
C PHE A 215 15.32 20.99 -26.12
N VAL A 216 16.17 20.54 -25.19
CA VAL A 216 15.98 20.75 -23.73
C VAL A 216 15.98 22.25 -23.40
N GLU A 217 16.88 23.01 -23.99
CA GLU A 217 16.95 24.46 -23.76
C GLU A 217 15.73 25.19 -24.34
N GLY A 218 15.24 24.74 -25.50
CA GLY A 218 13.98 25.22 -26.09
C GLY A 218 12.77 24.94 -25.19
N LEU A 219 12.69 23.75 -24.59
CA LEU A 219 11.64 23.41 -23.64
C LEU A 219 11.67 24.30 -22.40
N ARG A 220 12.86 24.58 -21.86
CA ARG A 220 13.00 25.52 -20.73
C ARG A 220 12.56 26.93 -21.10
N LYS A 221 12.84 27.40 -22.33
CA LYS A 221 12.36 28.70 -22.83
C LYS A 221 10.84 28.77 -22.97
N LEU A 222 10.18 27.64 -23.24
CA LEU A 222 8.72 27.52 -23.20
C LEU A 222 8.16 27.47 -21.76
N GLY A 223 9.01 27.57 -20.74
CA GLY A 223 8.62 27.50 -19.33
C GLY A 223 8.42 26.08 -18.81
N CYS A 224 8.85 25.04 -19.55
CA CYS A 224 8.76 23.67 -19.09
C CYS A 224 9.86 23.36 -18.05
N GLU A 225 9.50 22.69 -16.95
CA GLU A 225 10.49 22.10 -16.04
C GLU A 225 10.99 20.79 -16.67
N VAL A 226 12.31 20.68 -16.92
CA VAL A 226 12.90 19.55 -17.66
C VAL A 226 13.91 18.79 -16.81
N ALA A 227 13.79 17.47 -16.78
CA ALA A 227 14.74 16.53 -16.19
C ALA A 227 15.19 15.48 -17.21
N LEU A 228 16.43 15.01 -17.09
CA LEU A 228 17.03 13.99 -17.96
C LEU A 228 17.27 12.70 -17.16
N PRO A 229 16.25 11.85 -16.99
CA PRO A 229 16.37 10.63 -16.19
C PRO A 229 17.34 9.60 -16.78
N ASN A 230 17.54 9.58 -18.11
CA ASN A 230 18.46 8.68 -18.81
C ASN A 230 18.87 9.28 -20.17
N ARG A 231 19.98 8.80 -20.76
CA ARG A 231 20.36 9.20 -22.14
C ARG A 231 19.22 8.88 -23.12
N ARG A 232 18.74 9.88 -23.88
CA ARG A 232 17.65 9.82 -24.88
C ARG A 232 16.21 9.84 -24.35
N ARG A 233 15.96 10.11 -23.06
CA ARG A 233 14.60 10.34 -22.53
C ARG A 233 14.55 11.65 -21.78
N ILE A 234 13.66 12.54 -22.23
CA ILE A 234 13.43 13.86 -21.65
C ILE A 234 12.12 13.80 -20.87
N LYS A 235 12.14 14.14 -19.58
CA LYS A 235 10.95 14.34 -18.76
C LYS A 235 10.65 15.84 -18.72
N ALA A 236 9.51 16.26 -19.25
CA ALA A 236 9.11 17.66 -19.30
C ALA A 236 7.75 17.87 -18.64
N ILE A 237 7.69 18.72 -17.62
CA ILE A 237 6.42 19.19 -17.04
C ILE A 237 5.97 20.40 -17.83
N ILE A 238 4.76 20.31 -18.38
CA ILE A 238 4.20 21.33 -19.26
C ILE A 238 3.38 22.32 -18.42
N PRO A 239 3.70 23.63 -18.42
CA PRO A 239 2.93 24.64 -17.69
C PRO A 239 1.58 24.91 -18.36
N GLU A 240 0.64 25.52 -17.62
CA GLU A 240 -0.64 25.96 -18.19
C GLU A 240 -0.41 26.96 -19.35
N GLY A 241 -1.04 26.69 -20.49
CA GLY A 241 -0.91 27.50 -21.72
C GLY A 241 0.05 26.94 -22.77
N VAL A 242 0.87 25.93 -22.44
CA VAL A 242 1.72 25.26 -23.43
C VAL A 242 1.03 24.00 -23.95
N GLU A 243 0.60 24.04 -25.20
CA GLU A 243 0.04 22.88 -25.91
C GLU A 243 1.10 22.03 -26.64
N ILE A 244 0.73 20.78 -26.98
CA ILE A 244 1.60 19.82 -27.69
C ILE A 244 2.12 20.39 -29.02
N GLN A 245 1.32 21.19 -29.71
CA GLN A 245 1.71 21.82 -30.98
C GLN A 245 2.97 22.70 -30.85
N HIS A 246 3.18 23.34 -29.69
CA HIS A 246 4.40 24.13 -29.44
C HIS A 246 5.64 23.24 -29.34
N LEU A 247 5.50 22.00 -28.85
CA LEU A 247 6.59 21.02 -28.79
C LEU A 247 6.99 20.57 -30.20
N TYR A 248 6.02 20.33 -31.08
CA TYR A 248 6.27 19.99 -32.47
C TYR A 248 6.87 21.15 -33.26
N ALA A 249 6.39 22.38 -33.06
CA ALA A 249 6.97 23.58 -33.67
C ALA A 249 8.42 23.79 -33.23
N LEU A 250 8.72 23.58 -31.94
CA LEU A 250 10.09 23.62 -31.43
C LEU A 250 10.97 22.54 -32.09
N ALA A 251 10.46 21.30 -32.17
CA ALA A 251 11.17 20.20 -32.80
C ALA A 251 11.48 20.49 -34.28
N GLU A 252 10.52 21.06 -35.01
CA GLU A 252 10.68 21.46 -36.41
C GLU A 252 11.76 22.56 -36.54
N SER A 253 11.71 23.60 -35.71
CA SER A 253 12.68 24.71 -35.76
C SER A 253 14.13 24.28 -35.52
N LEU A 254 14.33 23.20 -34.75
CA LEU A 254 15.63 22.64 -34.40
C LEU A 254 16.02 21.44 -35.29
N SER A 255 15.19 21.08 -36.29
CA SER A 255 15.37 19.88 -37.10
C SER A 255 15.52 18.59 -36.27
N VAL A 256 14.82 18.53 -35.13
CA VAL A 256 14.77 17.39 -34.21
C VAL A 256 13.52 16.57 -34.49
N GLN A 257 13.66 15.24 -34.48
CA GLN A 257 12.53 14.34 -34.65
C GLN A 257 12.03 13.80 -33.31
N ILE A 258 10.79 14.11 -32.93
CA ILE A 258 10.11 13.44 -31.81
C ILE A 258 9.73 12.01 -32.24
N ARG A 259 10.28 11.02 -31.55
CA ARG A 259 10.07 9.59 -31.80
C ARG A 259 8.95 9.01 -30.96
N ASN A 260 8.82 9.49 -29.72
CA ASN A 260 7.74 9.08 -28.83
C ASN A 260 7.39 10.24 -27.89
N LEU A 261 6.11 10.33 -27.54
CA LEU A 261 5.58 11.33 -26.61
C LEU A 261 4.51 10.66 -25.75
N ASP A 262 4.87 10.33 -24.52
CA ASP A 262 3.98 9.65 -23.58
C ASP A 262 3.53 10.63 -22.49
N TYR A 263 2.22 10.79 -22.31
CA TYR A 263 1.66 11.44 -21.14
C TYR A 263 1.78 10.55 -19.92
N LYS A 264 2.54 11.02 -18.94
CA LYS A 264 2.76 10.33 -17.66
C LYS A 264 2.48 11.26 -16.49
N ARG A 265 2.35 10.63 -15.32
CA ARG A 265 2.21 11.27 -14.02
C ARG A 265 3.36 10.78 -13.16
N ASP A 266 3.79 11.57 -12.18
CA ASP A 266 4.75 11.08 -11.20
C ASP A 266 4.08 9.93 -10.46
N SER A 267 4.56 8.72 -10.72
CA SER A 267 4.06 7.52 -10.07
C SER A 267 4.79 7.35 -8.75
N LEU A 268 4.15 6.66 -7.81
CA LEU A 268 4.83 6.19 -6.61
C LEU A 268 6.07 5.34 -6.97
N GLU A 269 6.07 4.72 -8.15
CA GLU A 269 7.21 4.00 -8.71
C GLU A 269 8.45 4.88 -8.89
N ASP A 270 8.33 6.07 -9.48
CA ASP A 270 9.46 7.00 -9.66
C ASP A 270 10.02 7.46 -8.30
N ILE A 271 9.13 7.77 -7.36
CA ILE A 271 9.50 8.16 -5.99
C ILE A 271 10.22 7.01 -5.28
N PHE A 272 9.69 5.80 -5.42
CA PHE A 272 10.26 4.60 -4.85
C PHE A 272 11.64 4.30 -5.41
N LEU A 273 11.83 4.37 -6.74
CA LEU A 273 13.12 4.16 -7.38
C LEU A 273 14.17 5.15 -6.88
N ARG A 274 13.84 6.44 -6.80
CA ARG A 274 14.75 7.47 -6.24
C ARG A 274 15.12 7.16 -4.79
N ALA A 275 14.14 6.79 -3.97
CA ALA A 275 14.39 6.41 -2.57
C ALA A 275 15.22 5.13 -2.43
N MET A 276 15.26 4.28 -3.45
CA MET A 276 16.14 3.10 -3.50
C MET A 276 17.56 3.42 -4.00
N GLU A 277 17.73 4.46 -4.82
CA GLU A 277 19.02 4.91 -5.35
C GLU A 277 19.80 5.81 -4.38
N GLU A 278 19.13 6.50 -3.46
CA GLU A 278 19.77 7.30 -2.41
C GLU A 278 20.44 6.38 -1.35
N ASP A 279 21.73 6.64 -1.07
CA ASP A 279 22.58 5.89 -0.12
C ASP A 279 22.29 6.20 1.36
#